data_AF-A0A5S4ZZA2-F1
#
_entry.id   AF-A0A5S4ZZA2-F1
#
_cell.length_a   1.000
_cell.length_b   1.000
_cell.length_c   1.000
_cell.angle_alpha   90.00
_cell.angle_beta   90.00
_cell.angle_gamma   90.00
#
_symmetry.space_group_name_H-M   'P 1'
#
loop_
_entity.id
_entity.type
_entity.pdbx_description
1 polymer ?
#
loop_
_entity_poly.entity_id
_entity_poly.type
_entity_poly.pdbx_seq_one_letter_code
_entity_poly.pdbx_strand_id
1 'polypeptide(L)'
;MANNINNIMNTQAQITGQKITNQCTDITYPQVSGLKDKNVQNSINELIRKKVDWQIPREGCAVYAEIFGEYEVMLNQKDLLSINLQFYTIRKQAANGLDVQKSVNVDLLTGKDYQLYELFKRGSNYRMTIDKMIEEQIREKIYIS
;
A
#
# COMPACT_ATOMS: atom_id res chain seq x y z
N MET A 1 34.01 28.46 13.87
CA MET A 1 32.72 27.81 14.20
C MET A 1 32.10 27.36 12.89
N ALA A 2 32.31 26.09 12.52
CA ALA A 2 31.76 25.54 11.29
C ALA A 2 30.34 25.04 11.58
N ASN A 3 29.35 25.66 10.92
CA ASN A 3 27.97 25.19 10.94
C ASN A 3 27.90 23.83 10.25
N ASN A 4 27.56 22.81 11.04
CA ASN A 4 27.42 21.44 10.59
C ASN A 4 26.01 21.29 9.99
N ILE A 5 25.91 21.53 8.68
CA ILE A 5 24.65 21.48 7.94
C ILE A 5 24.30 20.00 7.69
N ASN A 6 23.32 19.51 8.45
CA ASN A 6 22.40 18.43 8.08
C ASN A 6 23.02 17.09 7.68
N ASN A 7 23.43 16.30 8.68
CA ASN A 7 23.41 14.85 8.52
C ASN A 7 21.98 14.35 8.76
N ILE A 8 21.09 14.58 7.80
CA ILE A 8 19.76 13.93 7.79
C ILE A 8 20.04 12.47 7.46
N MET A 9 20.17 11.65 8.51
CA MET A 9 20.17 10.20 8.38
C MET A 9 18.83 9.82 7.74
N ASN A 10 18.81 9.65 6.41
CA ASN A 10 17.63 9.20 5.69
C ASN A 10 17.21 7.85 6.26
N THR A 11 16.11 7.80 7.01
CA THR A 11 15.61 6.52 7.53
C THR A 11 14.93 5.79 6.39
N GLN A 12 15.46 4.63 6.04
CA GLN A 12 14.74 3.63 5.27
C GLN A 12 14.29 2.55 6.24
N ALA A 13 13.03 2.13 6.13
CA ALA A 13 12.54 1.00 6.88
C ALA A 13 13.13 -0.31 6.35
N GLN A 14 13.37 -1.28 7.22
CA GLN A 14 13.56 -2.67 6.77
C GLN A 14 12.19 -3.30 6.56
N ILE A 15 11.96 -3.84 5.37
CA ILE A 15 10.68 -4.46 4.99
C ILE A 15 10.91 -5.96 4.81
N THR A 16 10.16 -6.77 5.55
CA THR A 16 10.16 -8.23 5.41
C THR A 16 8.75 -8.74 5.11
N GLY A 17 8.66 -9.84 4.37
CA GLY A 17 7.38 -10.47 4.06
C GLY A 17 6.90 -11.35 5.21
N GLN A 18 5.64 -11.19 5.59
CA GLN A 18 4.89 -12.07 6.49
C GLN A 18 3.84 -12.82 5.68
N LYS A 19 3.49 -14.04 6.12
CA LYS A 19 2.53 -14.90 5.43
C LYS A 19 1.27 -15.16 6.23
N ILE A 20 0.14 -15.23 5.53
CA ILE A 20 -1.12 -15.82 5.99
C ILE A 20 -1.46 -16.91 4.98
N THR A 21 -1.37 -18.17 5.41
CA THR A 21 -1.58 -19.31 4.52
C THR A 21 -2.54 -20.32 5.14
N ASN A 22 -3.50 -20.79 4.36
CA ASN A 22 -4.36 -21.93 4.65
C ASN A 22 -4.75 -22.63 3.34
N GLN A 23 -5.74 -23.53 3.36
CA GLN A 23 -6.15 -24.30 2.18
C GLN A 23 -6.45 -23.47 0.92
N CYS A 24 -7.07 -22.30 1.06
CA CYS A 24 -7.46 -21.45 -0.08
C CYS A 24 -6.83 -20.05 0.00
N THR A 25 -6.03 -19.76 1.03
CA THR A 25 -5.43 -18.44 1.25
C THR A 25 -3.92 -18.54 1.10
N ASP A 26 -3.33 -17.68 0.27
CA ASP A 26 -1.89 -17.43 0.23
C ASP A 26 -1.65 -15.92 0.10
N ILE A 27 -1.43 -15.26 1.23
CA ILE A 27 -1.17 -13.83 1.29
C ILE A 27 0.22 -13.60 1.84
N THR A 28 1.05 -12.91 1.08
CA THR A 28 2.31 -12.32 1.55
C THR A 28 2.13 -10.81 1.72
N TYR A 29 2.41 -10.27 2.90
CA TYR A 29 2.22 -8.86 3.23
C TYR A 29 3.45 -8.28 3.98
N PRO A 30 3.67 -6.96 3.95
CA PRO A 30 4.90 -6.37 4.49
C PRO A 30 4.83 -6.17 6.00
N GLN A 31 5.97 -6.34 6.66
CA GLN A 31 6.22 -5.91 8.02
C GLN A 31 7.37 -4.91 8.04
N VAL A 32 7.14 -3.78 8.71
CA VAL A 32 8.10 -2.70 8.93
C VAL A 32 8.91 -2.98 10.20
N SER A 33 10.22 -2.86 10.08
CA SER A 33 11.16 -2.95 11.19
C SER A 33 12.32 -1.94 11.03
N GLY A 34 13.17 -1.85 12.04
CA GLY A 34 14.33 -0.95 12.03
C GLY A 34 14.03 0.51 12.37
N LEU A 35 12.78 0.89 12.67
CA LEU A 35 12.46 2.26 13.08
C LEU A 35 12.96 2.55 14.50
N LYS A 36 13.37 3.79 14.72
CA LYS A 36 13.86 4.30 16.01
C LYS A 36 12.74 4.32 17.06
N ASP A 37 11.56 4.80 16.68
CA ASP A 37 10.38 4.77 17.54
C ASP A 37 9.59 3.48 17.30
N LYS A 38 9.50 2.63 18.33
CA LYS A 38 8.78 1.36 18.26
C LYS A 38 7.27 1.51 18.31
N ASN A 39 6.74 2.58 18.89
CA ASN A 39 5.31 2.84 18.87
C ASN A 39 4.86 3.19 17.46
N VAL A 40 5.61 4.04 16.76
CA VAL A 40 5.38 4.36 15.33
C VAL A 40 5.51 3.13 14.45
N GLN A 41 6.55 2.30 14.69
CA GLN A 41 6.71 1.03 13.98
C GLN A 41 5.49 0.11 14.14
N ASN A 42 5.01 -0.02 15.37
CA ASN A 42 3.87 -0.87 15.69
C ASN A 42 2.58 -0.32 15.07
N SER A 43 2.34 0.99 15.14
CA SER A 43 1.15 1.60 14.54
C SER A 43 1.11 1.44 13.02
N ILE A 44 2.26 1.55 12.35
CA ILE A 44 2.36 1.30 10.90
C ILE A 44 2.05 -0.18 10.59
N ASN A 45 2.61 -1.11 11.36
CA ASN A 45 2.34 -2.54 11.17
C ASN A 45 0.87 -2.90 11.44
N GLU A 46 0.24 -2.29 12.44
CA GLU A 46 -1.18 -2.45 12.72
C GLU A 46 -2.05 -1.90 11.58
N LEU A 47 -1.70 -0.75 11.01
CA LEU A 47 -2.37 -0.19 9.83
C LEU A 47 -2.29 -1.15 8.63
N ILE A 48 -1.08 -1.66 8.32
CA ILE A 48 -0.88 -2.63 7.24
C ILE A 48 -1.74 -3.87 7.50
N ARG A 49 -1.64 -4.43 8.71
CA ARG A 49 -2.37 -5.65 9.10
C ARG A 49 -3.88 -5.47 8.97
N LYS A 50 -4.42 -4.34 9.43
CA LYS A 50 -5.84 -4.03 9.32
C LYS A 50 -6.31 -3.95 7.86
N LYS A 51 -5.50 -3.37 6.95
CA LYS A 51 -5.84 -3.32 5.52
C LYS A 51 -5.85 -4.71 4.88
N VAL A 52 -4.89 -5.56 5.26
CA VAL A 52 -4.81 -6.97 4.83
C VAL A 52 -5.99 -7.77 5.34
N ASP A 53 -6.25 -7.75 6.65
CA ASP A 53 -7.35 -8.52 7.26
C ASP A 53 -8.71 -8.13 6.69
N TRP A 54 -8.91 -6.85 6.32
CA TRP A 54 -10.14 -6.40 5.67
C TRP A 54 -10.36 -7.00 4.28
N GLN A 55 -9.29 -7.46 3.60
CA GLN A 55 -9.43 -8.10 2.29
C GLN A 55 -9.68 -9.61 2.39
N ILE A 56 -9.57 -10.22 3.58
CA ILE A 56 -9.81 -11.66 3.77
C ILE A 56 -11.31 -11.89 4.03
N PRO A 57 -12.05 -12.54 3.12
CA PRO A 57 -13.48 -12.81 3.32
C PRO A 57 -13.72 -13.75 4.50
N ARG A 58 -14.73 -13.47 5.31
CA ARG A 58 -15.04 -14.24 6.54
C ARG A 58 -15.54 -15.65 6.24
N GLU A 59 -16.14 -15.86 5.08
CA GLU A 59 -16.66 -17.15 4.62
C GLU A 59 -15.53 -18.16 4.35
N GLY A 60 -14.31 -17.66 4.09
CA GLY A 60 -13.11 -18.46 3.87
C GLY A 60 -13.29 -19.56 2.82
N CYS A 61 -12.61 -20.68 3.03
CA CYS A 61 -12.53 -21.77 2.05
C CYS A 61 -13.83 -22.55 1.88
N ALA A 62 -14.89 -22.26 2.65
CA ALA A 62 -16.21 -22.81 2.37
C ALA A 62 -16.76 -22.25 1.05
N VAL A 63 -16.59 -20.94 0.84
CA VAL A 63 -17.15 -20.19 -0.31
C VAL A 63 -16.08 -19.88 -1.36
N TYR A 64 -14.85 -19.61 -0.94
CA TYR A 64 -13.76 -19.20 -1.82
C TYR A 64 -12.91 -20.40 -2.26
N ALA A 65 -12.50 -20.39 -3.52
CA ALA A 65 -11.54 -21.35 -4.07
C ALA A 65 -10.12 -20.84 -3.87
N GLU A 66 -9.91 -19.53 -4.02
CA GLU A 66 -8.60 -18.89 -3.87
C GLU A 66 -8.77 -17.46 -3.32
N ILE A 67 -7.87 -17.11 -2.41
CA ILE A 67 -7.65 -15.80 -1.81
C ILE A 67 -6.13 -15.60 -1.86
N PHE A 68 -5.67 -14.79 -2.80
CA PHE A 68 -4.27 -14.50 -3.00
C PHE A 68 -3.99 -13.05 -2.62
N GLY A 69 -2.78 -12.78 -2.12
CA GLY A 69 -2.34 -11.42 -1.92
C GLY A 69 -0.83 -11.27 -1.89
N GLU A 70 -0.37 -10.14 -2.39
CA GLU A 70 1.04 -9.77 -2.43
C GLU A 70 1.21 -8.27 -2.21
N TYR A 71 2.46 -7.83 -2.11
CA TYR A 71 2.78 -6.42 -1.96
C TYR A 71 3.99 -6.02 -2.78
N GLU A 72 4.02 -4.74 -3.12
CA GLU A 72 5.14 -4.07 -3.77
C GLU A 72 5.50 -2.81 -2.99
N VAL A 73 6.80 -2.62 -2.72
CA VAL A 73 7.31 -1.39 -2.11
C VAL A 73 7.56 -0.37 -3.22
N MET A 74 6.67 0.61 -3.33
CA MET A 74 6.75 1.66 -4.35
C MET A 74 7.77 2.73 -3.99
N LEU A 75 7.95 2.98 -2.69
CA LEU A 75 8.85 4.00 -2.16
C LEU A 75 9.30 3.63 -0.74
N ASN A 76 10.58 3.77 -0.44
CA ASN A 76 11.10 3.65 0.93
C ASN A 76 12.35 4.52 1.06
N GLN A 77 12.15 5.82 1.16
CA GLN A 77 13.24 6.80 1.22
C GLN A 77 12.77 8.09 1.86
N LYS A 78 13.72 8.84 2.45
CA LYS A 78 13.46 10.15 3.05
C LYS A 78 12.28 10.12 4.04
N ASP A 79 12.29 9.11 4.90
CA ASP A 79 11.26 8.90 5.92
C ASP A 79 9.84 8.68 5.36
N LEU A 80 9.69 8.37 4.07
CA LEU A 80 8.40 8.07 3.44
C LEU A 80 8.40 6.63 2.92
N LEU A 81 7.35 5.90 3.29
CA LEU A 81 7.10 4.54 2.83
C LEU A 81 5.78 4.50 2.05
N SER A 82 5.84 3.99 0.82
CA SER A 82 4.68 3.72 -0.02
C SER A 82 4.65 2.25 -0.40
N ILE A 83 3.53 1.59 -0.15
CA ILE A 83 3.31 0.17 -0.42
C ILE A 83 2.01 0.02 -1.21
N ASN A 84 2.09 -0.72 -2.31
CA ASN A 84 0.93 -1.23 -3.02
C ASN A 84 0.62 -2.64 -2.52
N LEU A 85 -0.60 -2.87 -2.06
CA LEU A 85 -1.12 -4.17 -1.63
C LEU A 85 -2.10 -4.65 -2.69
N GLN A 86 -1.88 -5.86 -3.21
CA GLN A 86 -2.68 -6.43 -4.30
C GLN A 86 -3.33 -7.71 -3.79
N PHE A 87 -4.62 -7.87 -4.06
CA PHE A 87 -5.40 -9.02 -3.61
C PHE A 87 -6.24 -9.54 -4.77
N TYR A 88 -6.33 -10.86 -4.85
CA TYR A 88 -7.19 -11.56 -5.79
C TYR A 88 -8.07 -12.55 -5.03
N THR A 89 -9.36 -12.60 -5.36
CA THR A 89 -10.28 -13.60 -4.78
C THR A 89 -11.15 -14.22 -5.85
N ILE A 90 -11.42 -15.51 -5.75
CA ILE A 90 -12.40 -16.19 -6.61
C ILE A 90 -13.23 -17.18 -5.81
N ARG A 91 -14.55 -17.12 -6.01
CA ARG A 91 -15.51 -18.04 -5.38
C ARG A 91 -15.47 -19.39 -6.10
N LYS A 92 -15.77 -20.47 -5.38
CA LYS A 92 -15.94 -21.79 -6.00
C LYS A 92 -16.98 -21.72 -7.12
N GLN A 93 -16.69 -22.36 -8.26
CA GLN A 93 -17.56 -22.39 -9.44
C GLN A 93 -17.79 -21.03 -10.13
N ALA A 94 -17.09 -19.97 -9.72
CA ALA A 94 -17.11 -18.70 -10.45
C ALA A 94 -16.24 -18.79 -11.70
N ALA A 95 -16.64 -18.07 -12.76
CA ALA A 95 -15.87 -17.99 -13.99
C ALA A 95 -14.74 -16.96 -13.93
N ASN A 96 -14.86 -15.94 -13.06
CA ASN A 96 -13.89 -14.86 -12.90
C ASN A 96 -13.70 -14.54 -11.41
N GLY A 97 -12.50 -14.07 -11.07
CA GLY A 97 -12.20 -13.51 -9.76
C GLY A 97 -12.37 -12.00 -9.68
N LEU A 98 -11.95 -11.44 -8.56
CA LEU A 98 -11.97 -10.03 -8.24
C LEU A 98 -10.58 -9.60 -7.78
N ASP A 99 -9.99 -8.65 -8.50
CA ASP A 99 -8.76 -7.95 -8.12
C ASP A 99 -9.07 -6.69 -7.31
N VAL A 100 -8.36 -6.50 -6.20
CA VAL A 100 -8.45 -5.32 -5.35
C VAL A 100 -7.05 -4.82 -5.03
N GLN A 101 -6.82 -3.52 -5.24
CA GLN A 101 -5.60 -2.85 -4.82
C GLN A 101 -5.87 -1.89 -3.66
N LYS A 102 -4.94 -1.83 -2.71
CA LYS A 102 -4.93 -0.89 -1.58
C LYS A 102 -3.54 -0.29 -1.44
N SER A 103 -3.46 0.94 -0.93
CA SER A 103 -2.19 1.60 -0.66
C SER A 103 -2.00 1.91 0.82
N VAL A 104 -0.74 1.93 1.23
CA VAL A 104 -0.26 2.46 2.51
C VAL A 104 0.79 3.51 2.19
N ASN A 105 0.58 4.76 2.58
CA ASN A 105 1.52 5.85 2.34
C ASN A 105 1.82 6.53 3.66
N VAL A 106 2.90 6.14 4.32
CA VAL A 106 3.17 6.54 5.70
C VAL A 106 4.47 7.30 5.88
N ASP A 107 4.40 8.31 6.74
CA ASP A 107 5.57 8.94 7.32
C ASP A 107 6.19 8.00 8.37
N LEU A 108 7.46 7.63 8.20
CA LEU A 108 8.19 6.70 9.05
C LEU A 108 8.59 7.29 10.41
N LEU A 109 8.54 8.61 10.58
CA LEU A 109 8.85 9.27 11.84
C LEU A 109 7.61 9.45 12.71
N THR A 110 6.46 9.70 12.10
CA THR A 110 5.21 10.05 12.81
C THR A 110 4.13 8.98 12.73
N GLY A 111 4.22 8.05 11.77
CA GLY A 111 3.21 7.03 11.51
C GLY A 111 1.96 7.55 10.78
N LYS A 112 1.98 8.80 10.31
CA LYS A 112 0.85 9.41 9.59
C LYS A 112 0.60 8.70 8.26
N ASP A 113 -0.62 8.17 8.05
CA ASP A 113 -1.11 7.66 6.75
C ASP A 113 -1.65 8.82 5.90
N TYR A 114 -0.92 9.19 4.85
CA TYR A 114 -1.27 10.26 3.94
C TYR A 114 -2.41 9.86 3.02
N GLN A 115 -3.47 10.66 3.01
CA GLN A 115 -4.50 10.61 1.98
C GLN A 115 -4.08 11.43 0.75
N LEU A 116 -4.59 11.08 -0.43
CA LEU A 116 -4.22 11.75 -1.68
C LEU A 116 -4.38 13.28 -1.61
N TYR A 117 -5.46 13.77 -1.01
CA TYR A 117 -5.72 15.21 -0.88
C TYR A 117 -4.70 15.95 -0.02
N GLU A 118 -3.99 15.27 0.88
CA GLU A 118 -2.99 15.86 1.77
C GLU A 118 -1.65 16.10 1.05
N LEU A 119 -1.47 15.51 -0.13
CA LEU A 119 -0.28 15.71 -0.97
C LEU A 119 -0.37 17.00 -1.81
N PHE A 120 -1.51 17.69 -1.77
CA PHE A 120 -1.76 18.89 -2.55
C PHE A 120 -2.11 20.10 -1.67
N LYS A 121 -1.85 21.30 -2.20
CA LYS A 121 -2.22 22.55 -1.52
C LYS A 121 -3.73 22.58 -1.29
N ARG A 122 -4.16 22.95 -0.08
CA ARG A 122 -5.58 23.13 0.23
C ARG A 122 -6.20 24.16 -0.72
N GLY A 123 -7.40 23.87 -1.22
CA GLY A 123 -8.10 24.71 -2.20
C GLY A 123 -7.56 24.62 -3.62
N SER A 124 -6.53 23.80 -3.90
CA SER A 124 -6.13 23.51 -5.27
C SER A 124 -7.12 22.58 -5.96
N ASN A 125 -7.35 22.79 -7.26
CA ASN A 125 -8.16 21.92 -8.11
C ASN A 125 -7.35 20.71 -8.63
N TYR A 126 -6.53 20.10 -7.77
CA TYR A 126 -5.61 19.01 -8.17
C TYR A 126 -6.35 17.85 -8.83
N ARG A 127 -7.57 17.53 -8.36
CA ARG A 127 -8.41 16.47 -8.91
C ARG A 127 -8.72 16.71 -10.39
N MET A 128 -9.15 17.92 -10.75
CA MET A 128 -9.46 18.27 -12.14
C MET A 128 -8.24 18.10 -13.06
N THR A 129 -7.06 18.51 -12.58
CA THR A 129 -5.80 18.35 -13.34
C THR A 129 -5.47 16.88 -13.54
N ILE A 130 -5.55 16.06 -12.49
CA ILE A 130 -5.27 14.61 -12.57
C ILE A 130 -6.28 13.93 -13.49
N ASP A 131 -7.57 14.22 -13.35
CA ASP A 131 -8.64 13.63 -14.17
C ASP A 131 -8.39 13.91 -15.66
N LYS A 132 -8.05 15.16 -16.01
CA LYS A 132 -7.71 15.52 -17.40
C LYS A 132 -6.51 14.74 -17.93
N MET A 133 -5.44 14.58 -17.14
CA MET A 133 -4.26 13.81 -17.55
C MET A 133 -4.56 12.31 -17.71
N ILE A 134 -5.46 11.77 -16.90
CA ILE A 134 -5.91 10.37 -17.03
C ILE A 134 -6.72 10.19 -18.31
N GLU A 135 -7.65 11.11 -18.60
CA GLU A 135 -8.44 11.07 -19.84
C GLU A 135 -7.57 11.14 -21.10
N GLU A 136 -6.53 11.97 -21.08
CA GLU A 136 -5.54 12.07 -22.17
C GLU A 136 -4.81 10.73 -22.37
N GLN A 137 -4.30 10.13 -21.31
CA GLN A 137 -3.62 8.82 -21.38
C GLN A 137 -4.55 7.68 -21.84
N ILE A 138 -5.83 7.70 -21.45
CA ILE A 138 -6.81 6.73 -21.93
C ILE A 138 -7.03 6.89 -23.43
N ARG A 139 -7.22 8.12 -23.91
CA ARG A 139 -7.37 8.38 -25.34
C ARG A 139 -6.15 7.88 -26.12
N GLU A 140 -4.94 8.23 -25.69
CA GLU A 140 -3.70 7.79 -26.34
C GLU A 140 -3.62 6.26 -26.45
N LYS A 141 -3.95 5.53 -25.38
CA LYS A 141 -3.94 4.06 -25.41
C LYS A 141 -4.97 3.47 -26.38
N ILE A 142 -6.16 4.08 -26.48
CA ILE A 142 -7.23 3.60 -27.39
C ILE A 142 -6.89 3.92 -28.85
N TYR A 143 -6.25 5.05 -29.14
CA TYR A 143 -5.90 5.43 -30.52
C TYR A 143 -4.66 4.71 -31.07
N ILE A 144 -3.88 4.04 -30.21
CA ILE A 144 -2.68 3.28 -30.59
C ILE A 144 -2.96 1.76 -30.69
N SER A 145 -4.13 1.29 -30.24
CA SER A 145 -4.61 -0.11 -30.37
C SER A 145 -5.47 -0.32 -31.61
#